data_AF-F2D046-F1
#
_entry.id   AF-F2D046-F1
#
_cell.length_a   1.000
_cell.length_b   1.000
_cell.length_c   1.000
_cell.angle_alpha   90.00
_cell.angle_beta   90.00
_cell.angle_gamma   90.00
#
_symmetry.space_group_name_H-M   'P 1'
#
loop_
_entity.id
_entity.type
_entity.pdbx_description
1 polymer ?
#
loop_
_entity_poly.entity_id
_entity_poly.type
_entity_poly.pdbx_seq_one_letter_code
_entity_poly.pdbx_strand_id
1 'polypeptide(L)'
;KELVHLVKLEGAEFVEGLRRVFKFETPEIHDMDKLAWFRDEEFARQTLAGMNPLSIQLVTELPIVSKLDELKYGPADSLITKELIEKQINRIMTAEEAVAQKKLFMLDYHDLLLPYVHRVRKLDNKTMYGSRTLFFLADDGTLRPIAIELTRPKSPHKQQWRKVFTPGSGYSGSVTGSWEWQLAKIHVLSHDTGYHQLVSHWLRTHCCVEPYVIAANRQLSQMHPIYRLLHPHFRFTMEINAQARGMLICADGIIEKTFSPGEFSMEISSAAYDKQWRFDMEALPEDLIRRGMAVRGEDGKLELAIEDYPYANDGLLVWDAIKQWASDYVAHY
;
A
#
# COMPACT_ATOMS: atom_id res chain seq x y z
N LYS A 1 12.37 -39.42 -16.84
CA LYS A 1 11.44 -38.35 -17.26
C LYS A 1 9.99 -38.71 -16.91
N GLU A 2 9.54 -39.94 -17.15
CA GLU A 2 8.18 -40.40 -16.78
C GLU A 2 7.93 -40.46 -15.26
N LEU A 3 8.90 -40.91 -14.46
CA LEU A 3 8.77 -40.97 -12.99
C LEU A 3 8.54 -39.59 -12.35
N VAL A 4 9.22 -38.54 -12.86
CA VAL A 4 9.04 -37.15 -12.40
C VAL A 4 7.68 -36.61 -12.82
N HIS A 5 7.13 -37.09 -13.94
CA HIS A 5 5.79 -36.71 -14.39
C HIS A 5 4.70 -37.39 -13.56
N LEU A 6 4.87 -38.67 -13.20
CA LEU A 6 3.97 -39.41 -12.31
C LEU A 6 3.92 -38.78 -10.91
N VAL A 7 5.07 -38.47 -10.32
CA VAL A 7 5.15 -37.82 -8.99
C VAL A 7 4.52 -36.42 -9.01
N LYS A 8 4.59 -35.69 -10.13
CA LYS A 8 3.90 -34.41 -10.30
C LYS A 8 2.39 -34.55 -10.44
N LEU A 9 1.91 -35.61 -11.10
CA LEU A 9 0.48 -35.88 -11.29
C LEU A 9 -0.16 -36.36 -9.98
N GLU A 10 0.47 -37.29 -9.27
CA GLU A 10 0.03 -37.75 -7.94
C GLU A 10 0.07 -36.62 -6.91
N GLY A 11 1.09 -35.76 -6.97
CA GLY A 11 1.15 -34.54 -6.15
C GLY A 11 0.02 -33.54 -6.46
N ALA A 12 -0.38 -33.41 -7.72
CA ALA A 12 -1.48 -32.53 -8.13
C ALA A 12 -2.84 -33.08 -7.66
N GLU A 13 -3.08 -34.39 -7.79
CA GLU A 13 -4.30 -35.03 -7.27
C GLU A 13 -4.38 -34.96 -5.73
N PHE A 14 -3.25 -35.12 -5.03
CA PHE A 14 -3.17 -34.96 -3.58
C PHE A 14 -3.47 -33.52 -3.14
N VAL A 15 -2.94 -32.52 -3.84
CA VAL A 15 -3.25 -31.09 -3.58
C VAL A 15 -4.72 -30.78 -3.85
N GLU A 16 -5.31 -31.35 -4.90
CA GLU A 16 -6.73 -31.18 -5.20
C GLU A 16 -7.62 -31.90 -4.16
N GLY A 17 -7.17 -33.05 -3.66
CA GLY A 17 -7.78 -33.73 -2.51
C GLY A 17 -7.74 -32.89 -1.24
N LEU A 18 -6.61 -32.25 -0.94
CA LEU A 18 -6.48 -31.31 0.19
C LEU A 18 -7.41 -30.11 0.04
N ARG A 19 -7.54 -29.53 -1.16
CA ARG A 19 -8.47 -28.41 -1.42
C ARG A 19 -9.94 -28.79 -1.23
N ARG A 20 -10.31 -30.05 -1.48
CA ARG A 20 -11.67 -30.56 -1.22
C ARG A 20 -11.97 -30.70 0.26
N VAL A 21 -10.97 -30.98 1.08
CA VAL A 21 -11.09 -31.20 2.54
C VAL A 21 -10.93 -29.89 3.32
N PHE A 22 -9.99 -29.04 2.93
CA PHE A 22 -9.77 -27.70 3.49
C PHE A 22 -10.56 -26.66 2.70
N LYS A 23 -11.87 -26.58 2.98
CA LYS A 23 -12.71 -25.49 2.48
C LYS A 23 -12.45 -24.24 3.32
N PHE A 24 -11.75 -23.27 2.73
CA PHE A 24 -11.63 -21.94 3.30
C PHE A 24 -13.00 -21.25 3.28
N GLU A 25 -13.25 -20.42 4.28
CA GLU A 25 -14.41 -19.53 4.27
C GLU A 25 -14.27 -18.55 3.11
N THR A 26 -15.37 -18.29 2.41
CA THR A 26 -15.38 -17.35 1.30
C THR A 26 -15.38 -15.94 1.89
N PRO A 27 -14.53 -15.01 1.40
CA PRO A 27 -14.58 -13.63 1.84
C PRO A 27 -15.95 -13.01 1.55
N GLU A 28 -16.49 -12.25 2.49
CA GLU A 28 -17.85 -11.67 2.40
C GLU A 28 -18.11 -10.90 1.09
N ILE A 29 -17.11 -10.14 0.60
CA ILE A 29 -17.21 -9.43 -0.68
C ILE A 29 -17.45 -10.37 -1.86
N HIS A 30 -16.86 -11.57 -1.84
CA HIS A 30 -17.03 -12.56 -2.88
C HIS A 30 -18.40 -13.25 -2.82
N ASP A 31 -18.98 -13.40 -1.63
CA ASP A 31 -20.34 -13.91 -1.46
C ASP A 31 -21.39 -12.92 -1.98
N MET A 32 -21.14 -11.62 -1.80
CA MET A 32 -22.02 -10.54 -2.26
C MET A 32 -21.91 -10.29 -3.77
N ASP A 33 -20.69 -10.12 -4.30
CA ASP A 33 -20.43 -9.97 -5.74
C ASP A 33 -19.10 -10.64 -6.13
N LYS A 34 -19.20 -11.82 -6.74
CA LYS A 34 -18.06 -12.63 -7.19
C LYS A 34 -17.13 -11.92 -8.17
N LEU A 35 -17.60 -10.86 -8.84
CA LEU A 35 -16.86 -10.10 -9.84
C LEU A 35 -16.47 -8.70 -9.35
N ALA A 36 -16.74 -8.34 -8.09
CA ALA A 36 -16.40 -7.02 -7.54
C ALA A 36 -14.92 -6.68 -7.75
N TRP A 37 -14.02 -7.65 -7.48
CA TRP A 37 -12.57 -7.48 -7.63
C TRP A 37 -12.11 -7.10 -9.05
N PHE A 38 -12.92 -7.38 -10.07
CA PHE A 38 -12.59 -7.08 -11.47
C PHE A 38 -12.85 -5.62 -11.84
N ARG A 39 -13.74 -4.95 -11.10
CA ARG A 39 -14.22 -3.58 -11.34
C ARG A 39 -13.16 -2.55 -10.97
N ASP A 40 -13.13 -1.44 -11.69
CA ASP A 40 -12.20 -0.34 -11.43
C ASP A 40 -12.64 0.46 -10.20
N GLU A 41 -13.96 0.52 -9.96
CA GLU A 41 -14.57 1.15 -8.79
C GLU A 41 -14.12 0.47 -7.50
N GLU A 42 -14.14 -0.86 -7.43
CA GLU A 42 -13.71 -1.58 -6.23
C GLU A 42 -12.19 -1.47 -6.02
N PHE A 43 -11.41 -1.53 -7.11
CA PHE A 43 -9.97 -1.32 -7.04
C PHE A 43 -9.61 0.06 -6.44
N ALA A 44 -10.32 1.13 -6.85
CA ALA A 44 -10.11 2.45 -6.28
C ALA A 44 -10.67 2.58 -4.86
N ARG A 45 -11.88 2.07 -4.60
CA ARG A 45 -12.52 2.12 -3.26
C ARG A 45 -11.65 1.47 -2.18
N GLN A 46 -10.97 0.36 -2.50
CA GLN A 46 -10.08 -0.31 -1.55
C GLN A 46 -8.88 0.54 -1.11
N THR A 47 -8.49 1.56 -1.88
CA THR A 47 -7.45 2.51 -1.47
C THR A 47 -7.90 3.47 -0.35
N LEU A 48 -9.21 3.57 -0.12
CA LEU A 48 -9.83 4.42 0.91
C LEU A 48 -10.44 3.61 2.06
N ALA A 49 -10.92 2.40 1.78
CA ALA A 49 -11.70 1.59 2.71
C ALA A 49 -11.38 0.08 2.63
N GLY A 50 -10.23 -0.28 2.06
CA GLY A 50 -9.75 -1.66 1.97
C GLY A 50 -8.71 -1.98 3.06
N MET A 51 -7.81 -2.91 2.74
CA MET A 51 -6.78 -3.40 3.68
C MET A 51 -5.67 -2.37 3.93
N ASN A 52 -5.35 -1.54 2.94
CA ASN A 52 -4.28 -0.55 3.03
C ASN A 52 -4.78 0.88 2.72
N PRO A 53 -5.68 1.43 3.54
CA PRO A 53 -6.27 2.73 3.29
C PRO A 53 -5.33 3.89 3.67
N LEU A 54 -4.01 3.67 3.70
CA LEU A 54 -3.00 4.56 4.27
C LEU A 54 -2.03 5.11 3.22
N SER A 55 -2.03 4.55 2.02
CA SER A 55 -0.97 4.78 1.03
C SER A 55 -1.33 5.78 -0.06
N ILE A 56 -2.61 6.08 -0.26
CA ILE A 56 -3.03 7.07 -1.24
C ILE A 56 -2.65 8.48 -0.78
N GLN A 57 -2.17 9.29 -1.72
CA GLN A 57 -1.75 10.66 -1.50
C GLN A 57 -2.21 11.59 -2.63
N LEU A 58 -2.35 12.87 -2.32
CA LEU A 58 -2.69 13.91 -3.29
C LEU A 58 -1.51 14.16 -4.25
N VAL A 59 -1.81 14.32 -5.53
CA VAL A 59 -0.83 14.81 -6.52
C VAL A 59 -0.79 16.33 -6.45
N THR A 60 0.34 16.87 -6.01
CA THR A 60 0.53 18.32 -5.82
C THR A 60 1.23 19.00 -7.00
N GLU A 61 1.92 18.24 -7.85
CA GLU A 61 2.71 18.79 -8.95
C GLU A 61 2.76 17.85 -10.16
N LEU A 62 2.90 18.46 -11.34
CA LEU A 62 3.13 17.78 -12.62
C LEU A 62 4.29 18.46 -13.36
N PRO A 63 5.18 17.72 -14.05
CA PRO A 63 5.15 16.26 -14.23
C PRO A 63 5.53 15.49 -12.96
N ILE A 64 5.14 14.22 -12.88
CA ILE A 64 5.55 13.33 -11.79
C ILE A 64 7.00 12.90 -12.04
N VAL A 65 7.87 13.09 -11.03
CA VAL A 65 9.32 12.83 -11.13
C VAL A 65 9.79 11.95 -9.98
N SER A 66 10.58 10.93 -10.30
CA SER A 66 11.30 10.07 -9.36
C SER A 66 12.45 10.82 -8.69
N LYS A 67 12.66 10.58 -7.39
CA LYS A 67 13.80 11.12 -6.61
C LYS A 67 15.05 10.24 -6.70
N LEU A 68 14.95 9.09 -7.37
CA LEU A 68 16.06 8.15 -7.54
C LEU A 68 17.07 8.63 -8.59
N ASP A 69 18.34 8.25 -8.40
CA ASP A 69 19.45 8.58 -9.30
C ASP A 69 19.24 8.06 -10.74
N GLU A 70 19.15 8.97 -11.70
CA GLU A 70 18.95 8.64 -13.11
C GLU A 70 20.08 7.83 -13.72
N LEU A 71 21.33 8.04 -13.26
CA LEU A 71 22.50 7.30 -13.71
C LEU A 71 22.43 5.83 -13.31
N LYS A 72 21.66 5.50 -12.27
CA LYS A 72 21.46 4.12 -11.82
C LYS A 72 20.15 3.52 -12.31
N TYR A 73 19.05 4.26 -12.27
CA TYR A 73 17.71 3.71 -12.45
C TYR A 73 17.05 4.01 -13.81
N GLY A 74 17.61 4.95 -14.57
CA GLY A 74 17.04 5.47 -15.82
C GLY A 74 16.33 6.81 -15.61
N PRO A 75 15.77 7.41 -16.67
CA PRO A 75 15.15 8.73 -16.59
C PRO A 75 14.12 8.84 -15.46
N ALA A 76 14.09 9.99 -14.78
CA ALA A 76 13.25 10.19 -13.60
C ALA A 76 11.80 10.56 -13.94
N ASP A 77 11.54 11.06 -15.14
CA ASP A 77 10.22 11.46 -15.61
C ASP A 77 9.24 10.27 -15.66
N SER A 78 8.01 10.48 -15.20
CA SER A 78 6.92 9.54 -15.47
C SER A 78 6.43 9.67 -16.91
N LEU A 79 6.03 8.54 -17.50
CA LEU A 79 5.32 8.53 -18.78
C LEU A 79 3.84 8.96 -18.66
N ILE A 80 3.33 9.19 -17.45
CA ILE A 80 1.98 9.73 -17.24
C ILE A 80 2.04 11.24 -17.53
N THR A 81 1.72 11.63 -18.76
CA THR A 81 1.74 13.02 -19.21
C THR A 81 0.42 13.75 -18.93
N LYS A 82 0.45 15.09 -18.99
CA LYS A 82 -0.74 15.94 -18.84
C LYS A 82 -1.80 15.60 -19.89
N GLU A 83 -1.39 15.40 -21.14
CA GLU A 83 -2.28 15.05 -22.24
C GLU A 83 -2.94 13.68 -22.04
N LEU A 84 -2.23 12.73 -21.42
CA LEU A 84 -2.79 11.44 -21.06
C LEU A 84 -3.83 11.58 -19.96
N ILE A 85 -3.54 12.36 -18.91
CA ILE A 85 -4.49 12.65 -17.82
C ILE A 85 -5.76 13.27 -18.40
N GLU A 86 -5.62 14.36 -19.15
CA GLU A 86 -6.74 15.07 -19.80
C GLU A 86 -7.58 14.13 -20.67
N LYS A 87 -6.93 13.25 -21.44
CA LYS A 87 -7.63 12.26 -22.26
C LYS A 87 -8.45 11.29 -21.39
N GLN A 88 -7.88 10.79 -20.29
CA GLN A 88 -8.55 9.81 -19.42
C GLN A 88 -9.70 10.42 -18.62
N ILE A 89 -9.65 11.72 -18.33
CA ILE A 89 -10.75 12.45 -17.69
C ILE A 89 -11.72 13.06 -18.72
N ASN A 90 -11.72 12.58 -19.97
CA ASN A 90 -12.58 13.06 -21.05
C ASN A 90 -12.49 14.57 -21.33
N ARG A 91 -11.33 15.19 -21.04
CA ARG A 91 -11.04 16.61 -21.25
C ARG A 91 -12.05 17.55 -20.59
N ILE A 92 -12.69 17.12 -19.50
CA ILE A 92 -13.60 17.96 -18.71
C ILE A 92 -12.87 19.13 -18.04
N MET A 93 -11.56 18.99 -17.82
CA MET A 93 -10.64 20.02 -17.33
C MET A 93 -9.22 19.68 -17.79
N THR A 94 -8.31 20.65 -17.67
CA THR A 94 -6.87 20.47 -17.87
C THR A 94 -6.25 19.69 -16.71
N ALA A 95 -5.07 19.11 -16.93
CA ALA A 95 -4.36 18.40 -15.86
C ALA A 95 -3.99 19.36 -14.70
N GLU A 96 -3.62 20.60 -15.01
CA GLU A 96 -3.32 21.66 -14.04
C GLU A 96 -4.54 22.06 -13.22
N GLU A 97 -5.71 22.22 -13.85
CA GLU A 97 -6.96 22.47 -13.12
C GLU A 97 -7.30 21.31 -12.19
N ALA A 98 -7.09 20.06 -12.62
CA ALA A 98 -7.32 18.89 -11.77
C ALA A 98 -6.39 18.86 -10.55
N VAL A 99 -5.11 19.24 -10.70
CA VAL A 99 -4.19 19.42 -9.56
C VAL A 99 -4.65 20.57 -8.66
N ALA A 100 -4.98 21.73 -9.22
CA ALA A 100 -5.38 22.91 -8.47
C ALA A 100 -6.68 22.68 -7.67
N GLN A 101 -7.61 21.91 -8.23
CA GLN A 101 -8.87 21.52 -7.58
C GLN A 101 -8.71 20.29 -6.66
N LYS A 102 -7.49 19.80 -6.44
CA LYS A 102 -7.19 18.61 -5.62
C LYS A 102 -7.94 17.34 -6.05
N LYS A 103 -8.10 17.14 -7.36
CA LYS A 103 -8.84 16.00 -7.95
C LYS A 103 -7.95 14.85 -8.40
N LEU A 104 -6.63 14.96 -8.29
CA LEU A 104 -5.70 13.89 -8.67
C LEU A 104 -5.01 13.27 -7.45
N PHE A 105 -5.07 11.96 -7.36
CA PHE A 105 -4.50 11.17 -6.26
C PHE A 105 -3.65 10.03 -6.81
N MET A 106 -2.70 9.54 -6.02
CA MET A 106 -1.76 8.53 -6.46
C MET A 106 -1.43 7.51 -5.37
N LEU A 107 -1.28 6.25 -5.78
CA LEU A 107 -0.44 5.28 -5.07
C LEU A 107 0.95 5.30 -5.73
N ASP A 108 1.99 5.63 -4.97
CA ASP A 108 3.37 5.66 -5.48
C ASP A 108 4.27 4.68 -4.72
N TYR A 109 4.52 3.53 -5.34
CA TYR A 109 5.46 2.53 -4.87
C TYR A 109 6.76 2.52 -5.67
N HIS A 110 6.92 3.44 -6.61
CA HIS A 110 8.02 3.44 -7.55
C HIS A 110 9.36 3.57 -6.83
N ASP A 111 9.56 4.65 -6.08
CA ASP A 111 10.88 4.97 -5.53
C ASP A 111 11.32 4.01 -4.42
N LEU A 112 10.37 3.41 -3.71
CA LEU A 112 10.66 2.40 -2.69
C LEU A 112 11.01 1.04 -3.32
N LEU A 113 10.25 0.59 -4.33
CA LEU A 113 10.40 -0.77 -4.88
C LEU A 113 11.42 -0.86 -6.01
N LEU A 114 11.61 0.19 -6.81
CA LEU A 114 12.50 0.16 -7.97
C LEU A 114 13.93 -0.31 -7.64
N PRO A 115 14.54 0.07 -6.48
CA PRO A 115 15.86 -0.44 -6.07
C PRO A 115 15.96 -1.98 -5.94
N TYR A 116 14.84 -2.66 -5.68
CA TYR A 116 14.79 -4.10 -5.44
C TYR A 116 14.40 -4.91 -6.68
N VAL A 117 13.88 -4.26 -7.73
CA VAL A 117 13.32 -4.93 -8.93
C VAL A 117 14.28 -5.94 -9.56
N HIS A 118 15.55 -5.56 -9.80
CA HIS A 118 16.50 -6.48 -10.43
C HIS A 118 16.87 -7.65 -9.52
N ARG A 119 16.91 -7.45 -8.20
CA ARG A 119 17.25 -8.50 -7.24
C ARG A 119 16.12 -9.52 -7.15
N VAL A 120 14.88 -9.06 -6.99
CA VAL A 120 13.69 -9.92 -6.95
C VAL A 120 13.53 -10.73 -8.24
N ARG A 121 13.78 -10.13 -9.40
CA ARG A 121 13.66 -10.81 -10.71
C ARG A 121 14.75 -11.85 -10.99
N LYS A 122 15.77 -11.98 -10.13
CA LYS A 122 16.74 -13.09 -10.17
C LYS A 122 16.23 -14.32 -9.41
N LEU A 123 15.22 -14.16 -8.55
CA LEU A 123 14.60 -15.27 -7.83
C LEU A 123 13.70 -16.06 -8.77
N ASP A 124 13.68 -17.37 -8.58
CA ASP A 124 12.89 -18.28 -9.40
C ASP A 124 11.39 -17.96 -9.30
N ASN A 125 10.73 -17.83 -10.47
CA ASN A 125 9.30 -17.56 -10.59
C ASN A 125 8.81 -16.27 -9.91
N LYS A 126 9.68 -15.30 -9.65
CA LYS A 126 9.30 -14.00 -9.08
C LYS A 126 9.44 -12.89 -10.13
N THR A 127 8.56 -11.90 -10.06
CA THR A 127 8.64 -10.68 -10.86
C THR A 127 8.24 -9.47 -10.02
N MET A 128 8.79 -8.30 -10.34
CA MET A 128 8.47 -7.04 -9.69
C MET A 128 8.72 -5.87 -10.62
N TYR A 129 8.06 -4.75 -10.32
CA TYR A 129 8.17 -3.46 -10.99
C TYR A 129 8.14 -2.37 -9.91
N GLY A 130 8.67 -1.19 -10.20
CA GLY A 130 8.20 0.03 -9.55
C GLY A 130 6.86 0.41 -10.16
N SER A 131 5.91 0.87 -9.35
CA SER A 131 4.56 1.19 -9.83
C SER A 131 4.06 2.54 -9.35
N ARG A 132 3.32 3.22 -10.22
CA ARG A 132 2.50 4.39 -9.89
C ARG A 132 1.11 4.17 -10.42
N THR A 133 0.11 4.47 -9.61
CA THR A 133 -1.31 4.40 -10.01
C THR A 133 -1.94 5.74 -9.78
N LEU A 134 -2.45 6.35 -10.83
CA LEU A 134 -3.10 7.65 -10.79
C LEU A 134 -4.62 7.48 -10.76
N PHE A 135 -5.27 8.28 -9.92
CA PHE A 135 -6.71 8.31 -9.73
C PHE A 135 -7.24 9.73 -9.93
N PHE A 136 -8.47 9.82 -10.41
CA PHE A 136 -9.22 11.06 -10.53
C PHE A 136 -10.46 11.01 -9.65
N LEU A 137 -10.70 12.05 -8.85
CA LEU A 137 -11.90 12.24 -8.07
C LEU A 137 -12.96 12.95 -8.92
N ALA A 138 -14.02 12.23 -9.26
CA ALA A 138 -15.14 12.77 -10.01
C ALA A 138 -16.06 13.62 -9.12
N ASP A 139 -16.90 14.44 -9.76
CA ASP A 139 -17.81 15.36 -9.07
C ASP A 139 -18.91 14.65 -8.26
N ASP A 140 -19.15 13.36 -8.54
CA ASP A 140 -20.04 12.49 -7.77
C ASP A 140 -19.37 11.92 -6.50
N GLY A 141 -18.14 12.35 -6.18
CA GLY A 141 -17.35 11.87 -5.05
C GLY A 141 -16.64 10.53 -5.31
N THR A 142 -16.80 9.93 -6.49
CA THR A 142 -16.18 8.63 -6.79
C THR A 142 -14.73 8.76 -7.24
N LEU A 143 -13.85 7.96 -6.64
CA LEU A 143 -12.46 7.85 -7.06
C LEU A 143 -12.34 6.84 -8.20
N ARG A 144 -11.76 7.26 -9.34
CA ARG A 144 -11.60 6.44 -10.54
C ARG A 144 -10.12 6.25 -10.88
N PRO A 145 -9.63 5.01 -11.10
CA PRO A 145 -8.27 4.81 -11.57
C PRO A 145 -8.17 5.22 -13.04
N ILE A 146 -7.18 6.02 -13.41
CA ILE A 146 -7.04 6.57 -14.77
C ILE A 146 -5.75 6.12 -15.47
N ALA A 147 -4.70 5.78 -14.72
CA ALA A 147 -3.45 5.29 -15.30
C ALA A 147 -2.67 4.42 -14.31
N ILE A 148 -1.95 3.43 -14.82
CA ILE A 148 -0.93 2.67 -14.09
C ILE A 148 0.36 2.70 -14.89
N GLU A 149 1.44 3.17 -14.28
CA GLU A 149 2.78 3.06 -14.81
C GLU A 149 3.52 1.90 -14.13
N LEU A 150 4.11 1.01 -14.92
CA LEU A 150 4.99 -0.05 -14.43
C LEU A 150 6.40 0.16 -14.99
N THR A 151 7.39 0.17 -14.11
CA THR A 151 8.79 0.45 -14.44
C THR A 151 9.72 -0.68 -14.02
N ARG A 152 10.60 -1.09 -14.92
CA ARG A 152 11.78 -1.91 -14.66
C ARG A 152 13.02 -1.03 -14.87
N PRO A 153 13.90 -0.89 -13.87
CA PRO A 153 15.06 -0.01 -13.98
C PRO A 153 16.03 -0.51 -15.07
N LYS A 154 16.89 0.39 -15.54
CA LYS A 154 17.97 0.00 -16.46
C LYS A 154 18.95 -0.97 -15.78
N SER A 155 19.62 -1.79 -16.57
CA SER A 155 20.72 -2.67 -16.16
C SER A 155 21.89 -2.50 -17.13
N PRO A 156 23.09 -3.04 -16.82
CA PRO A 156 24.24 -2.96 -17.71
C PRO A 156 23.98 -3.47 -19.14
N HIS A 157 22.97 -4.32 -19.33
CA HIS A 157 22.67 -4.98 -20.61
C HIS A 157 21.29 -4.63 -21.18
N LYS A 158 20.44 -3.89 -20.44
CA LYS A 158 19.08 -3.55 -20.89
C LYS A 158 18.73 -2.14 -20.45
N GLN A 159 18.21 -1.35 -21.38
CA GLN A 159 17.64 -0.05 -21.04
C GLN A 159 16.43 -0.21 -20.10
N GLN A 160 16.10 0.89 -19.43
CA GLN A 160 14.90 0.99 -18.61
C GLN A 160 13.68 0.62 -19.48
N TRP A 161 12.76 -0.16 -18.91
CA TRP A 161 11.48 -0.41 -19.54
C TRP A 161 10.40 0.20 -18.67
N ARG A 162 9.52 0.99 -19.27
CA ARG A 162 8.38 1.62 -18.62
C ARG A 162 7.21 1.62 -19.60
N LYS A 163 6.00 1.36 -19.09
CA LYS A 163 4.76 1.39 -19.88
C LYS A 163 3.63 1.92 -19.00
N VAL A 164 2.81 2.80 -19.59
CA VAL A 164 1.55 3.25 -19.00
C VAL A 164 0.42 2.41 -19.57
N PHE A 165 -0.43 1.94 -18.66
CA PHE A 165 -1.67 1.24 -18.95
C PHE A 165 -2.82 2.15 -18.51
N THR A 166 -3.91 2.16 -19.26
CA THR A 166 -5.09 2.97 -18.97
C THR A 166 -6.33 2.08 -19.04
N PRO A 167 -7.43 2.44 -18.33
CA PRO A 167 -8.69 1.75 -18.48
C PRO A 167 -9.10 1.67 -19.97
N GLY A 168 -9.55 0.49 -20.40
CA GLY A 168 -9.92 0.23 -21.79
C GLY A 168 -11.29 0.81 -22.21
N SER A 169 -11.94 1.60 -21.36
CA SER A 169 -13.30 2.11 -21.59
C SER A 169 -13.32 3.25 -22.61
N GLY A 170 -13.46 2.91 -23.89
CA GLY A 170 -13.68 3.87 -24.99
C GLY A 170 -13.63 3.21 -26.38
N TYR A 171 -13.88 4.00 -27.43
CA TYR A 171 -13.89 3.56 -28.85
C TYR A 171 -12.56 2.93 -29.34
N SER A 172 -11.49 2.98 -28.55
CA SER A 172 -10.16 2.38 -28.83
C SER A 172 -9.83 1.13 -28.00
N GLY A 173 -10.77 0.63 -27.19
CA GLY A 173 -10.54 -0.54 -26.34
C GLY A 173 -10.40 -1.83 -27.15
N SER A 174 -9.20 -2.41 -27.18
CA SER A 174 -9.01 -3.78 -27.68
C SER A 174 -9.18 -4.78 -26.53
N VAL A 175 -9.63 -6.00 -26.84
CA VAL A 175 -9.67 -7.10 -25.85
C VAL A 175 -8.32 -7.27 -25.16
N THR A 176 -7.23 -7.17 -25.93
CA THR A 176 -5.85 -7.19 -25.41
C THR A 176 -5.62 -6.07 -24.40
N GLY A 177 -5.99 -4.84 -24.72
CA GLY A 177 -5.82 -3.68 -23.84
C GLY A 177 -6.58 -3.82 -22.52
N SER A 178 -7.80 -4.36 -22.54
CA SER A 178 -8.56 -4.63 -21.32
C SER A 178 -7.87 -5.65 -20.42
N TRP A 179 -7.28 -6.71 -20.98
CA TRP A 179 -6.50 -7.68 -20.19
C TRP A 179 -5.17 -7.12 -19.70
N GLU A 180 -4.49 -6.31 -20.51
CA GLU A 180 -3.28 -5.59 -20.08
C GLU A 180 -3.57 -4.67 -18.89
N TRP A 181 -4.71 -3.97 -18.89
CA TRP A 181 -5.16 -3.16 -17.75
C TRP A 181 -5.39 -3.99 -16.49
N GLN A 182 -6.10 -5.11 -16.60
CA GLN A 182 -6.33 -6.01 -15.46
C GLN A 182 -5.02 -6.57 -14.89
N LEU A 183 -4.07 -6.95 -15.76
CA LEU A 183 -2.74 -7.40 -15.34
C LEU A 183 -1.93 -6.28 -14.66
N ALA A 184 -2.06 -5.04 -15.13
CA ALA A 184 -1.44 -3.89 -14.48
C ALA A 184 -2.00 -3.68 -13.07
N LYS A 185 -3.34 -3.76 -12.88
CA LYS A 185 -3.97 -3.71 -11.56
C LYS A 185 -3.47 -4.83 -10.64
N ILE A 186 -3.36 -6.07 -11.14
CA ILE A 186 -2.83 -7.21 -10.36
C ILE A 186 -1.40 -6.93 -9.88
N HIS A 187 -0.54 -6.34 -10.71
CA HIS A 187 0.80 -5.95 -10.28
C HIS A 187 0.76 -4.92 -9.16
N VAL A 188 -0.07 -3.87 -9.31
CA VAL A 188 -0.24 -2.84 -8.28
C VAL A 188 -0.77 -3.46 -6.97
N LEU A 189 -1.76 -4.33 -7.03
CA LEU A 189 -2.30 -5.02 -5.85
C LEU A 189 -1.24 -5.89 -5.15
N SER A 190 -0.36 -6.54 -5.92
CA SER A 190 0.78 -7.29 -5.35
C SER A 190 1.78 -6.36 -4.66
N HIS A 191 2.05 -5.18 -5.23
CA HIS A 191 2.90 -4.16 -4.60
C HIS A 191 2.26 -3.58 -3.35
N ASP A 192 0.99 -3.21 -3.42
CA ASP A 192 0.19 -2.65 -2.32
C ASP A 192 0.06 -3.65 -1.16
N THR A 193 -0.23 -4.92 -1.44
CA THR A 193 -0.29 -5.97 -0.41
C THR A 193 1.06 -6.19 0.25
N GLY A 194 2.15 -6.17 -0.54
CA GLY A 194 3.51 -6.24 0.01
C GLY A 194 3.85 -5.04 0.89
N TYR A 195 3.53 -3.82 0.43
CA TYR A 195 3.73 -2.61 1.22
C TYR A 195 2.89 -2.62 2.49
N HIS A 196 1.61 -2.98 2.40
CA HIS A 196 0.73 -3.15 3.53
C HIS A 196 1.34 -4.08 4.58
N GLN A 197 1.69 -5.30 4.19
CA GLN A 197 2.16 -6.29 5.16
C GLN A 197 3.51 -5.93 5.77
N LEU A 198 4.44 -5.42 4.97
CA LEU A 198 5.82 -5.15 5.42
C LEU A 198 5.98 -3.78 6.09
N VAL A 199 5.17 -2.79 5.71
CA VAL A 199 5.31 -1.39 6.11
C VAL A 199 4.12 -0.95 6.95
N SER A 200 2.90 -0.88 6.39
CA SER A 200 1.72 -0.39 7.11
C SER A 200 1.38 -1.22 8.35
N HIS A 201 1.52 -2.54 8.24
CA HIS A 201 1.21 -3.51 9.29
C HIS A 201 2.46 -3.81 10.11
N TRP A 202 3.42 -4.59 9.58
CA TRP A 202 4.57 -5.05 10.35
C TRP A 202 5.42 -3.90 10.91
N LEU A 203 5.90 -3.00 10.07
CA LEU A 203 6.80 -1.94 10.54
C LEU A 203 6.08 -0.93 11.45
N ARG A 204 5.03 -0.27 10.94
CA ARG A 204 4.41 0.88 11.59
C ARG A 204 3.61 0.51 12.85
N THR A 205 3.16 -0.74 12.99
CA THR A 205 2.50 -1.23 14.21
C THR A 205 3.44 -2.10 15.04
N HIS A 206 3.77 -3.32 14.59
CA HIS A 206 4.52 -4.28 15.39
C HIS A 206 5.91 -3.78 15.79
N CYS A 207 6.75 -3.41 14.81
CA CYS A 207 8.14 -3.04 15.09
C CYS A 207 8.26 -1.71 15.83
N CYS A 208 7.48 -0.70 15.43
CA CYS A 208 7.60 0.63 16.04
C CYS A 208 7.02 0.67 17.45
N VAL A 209 6.06 -0.20 17.80
CA VAL A 209 5.47 -0.24 19.15
C VAL A 209 6.34 -1.01 20.15
N GLU A 210 7.02 -2.09 19.74
CA GLU A 210 7.82 -2.94 20.65
C GLU A 210 8.86 -2.17 21.50
N PRO A 211 9.62 -1.18 20.97
CA PRO A 211 10.50 -0.33 21.77
C PRO A 211 9.81 0.42 22.91
N TYR A 212 8.57 0.88 22.72
CA TYR A 212 7.80 1.55 23.78
C TYR A 212 7.43 0.57 24.90
N VAL A 213 7.09 -0.67 24.55
CA VAL A 213 6.82 -1.74 25.53
C VAL A 213 8.04 -2.00 26.40
N ILE A 214 9.21 -2.14 25.76
CA ILE A 214 10.49 -2.39 26.45
C ILE A 214 10.84 -1.20 27.34
N ALA A 215 10.77 0.03 26.82
CA ALA A 215 11.10 1.24 27.56
C ALA A 215 10.19 1.44 28.78
N ALA A 216 8.87 1.30 28.60
CA ALA A 216 7.90 1.46 29.68
C ALA A 216 8.15 0.47 30.83
N ASN A 217 8.40 -0.81 30.54
CA ASN A 217 8.69 -1.81 31.57
C ASN A 217 10.05 -1.64 32.24
N ARG A 218 11.03 -1.03 31.55
CA ARG A 218 12.38 -0.82 32.11
C ARG A 218 12.51 0.47 32.90
N GLN A 219 11.71 1.49 32.58
CA GLN A 219 11.91 2.86 33.10
C GLN A 219 10.75 3.36 33.97
N LEU A 220 9.57 2.75 33.89
CA LEU A 220 8.41 3.16 34.68
C LEU A 220 8.03 2.06 35.67
N SER A 221 7.88 2.43 36.95
CA SER A 221 7.31 1.54 37.96
C SER A 221 5.88 1.14 37.59
N GLN A 222 5.41 -0.03 38.02
CA GLN A 222 4.02 -0.45 37.88
C GLN A 222 3.01 0.52 38.55
N MET A 223 3.49 1.33 39.49
CA MET A 223 2.71 2.38 40.15
C MET A 223 2.73 3.72 39.40
N HIS A 224 3.60 3.89 38.40
CA HIS A 224 3.71 5.13 37.65
C HIS A 224 2.43 5.36 36.82
N PRO A 225 1.82 6.57 36.85
CA PRO A 225 0.55 6.81 36.19
C PRO A 225 0.62 6.56 34.67
N ILE A 226 1.70 6.99 34.01
CA ILE A 226 1.90 6.73 32.58
C ILE A 226 2.10 5.23 32.26
N TYR A 227 2.69 4.43 33.17
CA TYR A 227 2.76 2.99 32.94
C TYR A 227 1.36 2.38 32.94
N ARG A 228 0.51 2.75 33.91
CA ARG A 228 -0.87 2.28 33.98
C ARG A 228 -1.71 2.71 32.78
N LEU A 229 -1.47 3.90 32.24
CA LEU A 229 -2.11 4.39 31.03
C LEU A 229 -1.75 3.52 29.82
N LEU A 230 -0.46 3.23 29.62
CA LEU A 230 0.04 2.57 28.40
C LEU A 230 -0.05 1.04 28.44
N HIS A 231 0.12 0.43 29.62
CA HIS A 231 0.27 -1.02 29.78
C HIS A 231 -0.85 -1.86 29.11
N PRO A 232 -2.14 -1.50 29.20
CA PRO A 232 -3.20 -2.25 28.52
C PRO A 232 -3.01 -2.33 26.99
N HIS A 233 -2.41 -1.29 26.38
CA HIS A 233 -2.18 -1.19 24.93
C HIS A 233 -0.95 -1.99 24.46
N PHE A 234 -0.14 -2.50 25.37
CA PHE A 234 1.04 -3.33 25.06
C PHE A 234 0.76 -4.83 25.13
N ARG A 235 -0.47 -5.20 25.46
CA ARG A 235 -0.85 -6.60 25.69
C ARG A 235 -0.51 -7.45 24.46
N PHE A 236 0.29 -8.49 24.70
CA PHE A 236 0.73 -9.50 23.73
C PHE A 236 1.63 -9.01 22.57
N THR A 237 1.97 -7.72 22.48
CA THR A 237 2.83 -7.20 21.40
C THR A 237 4.19 -7.91 21.32
N MET A 238 4.89 -8.06 22.44
CA MET A 238 6.21 -8.73 22.44
C MET A 238 6.10 -10.23 22.12
N GLU A 239 5.04 -10.89 22.59
CA GLU A 239 4.82 -12.33 22.35
C GLU A 239 4.58 -12.59 20.85
N ILE A 240 3.65 -11.85 20.23
CA ILE A 240 3.37 -12.01 18.81
C ILE A 240 4.58 -11.62 17.95
N ASN A 241 5.34 -10.59 18.34
CA ASN A 241 6.56 -10.19 17.63
C ASN A 241 7.67 -11.24 17.73
N ALA A 242 7.82 -11.90 18.88
CA ALA A 242 8.77 -12.99 19.05
C ALA A 242 8.40 -14.19 18.17
N GLN A 243 7.12 -14.57 18.11
CA GLN A 243 6.63 -15.60 17.21
C GLN A 243 6.83 -15.21 15.74
N ALA A 244 6.52 -13.97 15.37
CA ALA A 244 6.73 -13.47 14.02
C ALA A 244 8.21 -13.56 13.59
N ARG A 245 9.15 -13.21 14.47
CA ARG A 245 10.59 -13.40 14.23
C ARG A 245 10.99 -14.86 14.09
N GLY A 246 10.29 -15.79 14.74
CA GLY A 246 10.62 -17.23 14.70
C GLY A 246 10.04 -18.01 13.51
N MET A 247 8.91 -17.57 12.94
CA MET A 247 8.22 -18.33 11.87
C MET A 247 7.69 -17.49 10.70
N LEU A 248 7.43 -16.19 10.89
CA LEU A 248 6.75 -15.35 9.89
C LEU A 248 7.76 -14.63 9.00
N ILE A 249 8.67 -13.87 9.61
CA ILE A 249 9.61 -12.96 8.93
C ILE A 249 11.07 -13.44 8.95
N CYS A 250 11.34 -14.64 9.50
CA CYS A 250 12.65 -15.26 9.41
C CYS A 250 13.00 -15.63 7.96
N ALA A 251 14.28 -15.91 7.73
CA ALA A 251 14.72 -16.55 6.49
C ALA A 251 13.91 -17.83 6.26
N ASP A 252 13.43 -18.04 5.03
CA ASP A 252 12.50 -19.12 4.66
C ASP A 252 11.19 -19.13 5.47
N GLY A 253 10.83 -18.02 6.10
CA GLY A 253 9.55 -17.83 6.80
C GLY A 253 8.38 -17.71 5.83
N ILE A 254 7.17 -17.57 6.39
CA ILE A 254 5.93 -17.46 5.61
C ILE A 254 5.99 -16.25 4.66
N ILE A 255 6.49 -15.09 5.12
CA ILE A 255 6.54 -13.86 4.31
C ILE A 255 7.44 -14.06 3.08
N GLU A 256 8.66 -14.56 3.25
CA GLU A 256 9.58 -14.76 2.12
C GLU A 256 9.04 -15.76 1.10
N LYS A 257 8.33 -16.80 1.57
CA LYS A 257 7.75 -17.83 0.70
C LYS A 257 6.55 -17.31 -0.10
N THR A 258 5.71 -16.48 0.52
CA THR A 258 4.39 -16.10 -0.04
C THR A 258 4.35 -14.74 -0.72
N PHE A 259 5.25 -13.82 -0.39
CA PHE A 259 5.29 -12.47 -0.98
C PHE A 259 6.30 -12.38 -2.14
N SER A 260 6.07 -11.40 -3.02
CA SER A 260 6.90 -11.21 -4.22
C SER A 260 8.37 -10.87 -3.91
N PRO A 261 8.70 -10.04 -2.89
CA PRO A 261 10.08 -9.68 -2.62
C PRO A 261 10.98 -10.83 -2.12
N GLY A 262 10.41 -11.93 -1.62
CA GLY A 262 11.20 -13.06 -1.11
C GLY A 262 12.11 -12.65 0.05
N GLU A 263 13.37 -13.09 0.00
CA GLU A 263 14.44 -12.78 0.97
C GLU A 263 14.69 -11.27 1.16
N PHE A 264 14.23 -10.42 0.23
CA PHE A 264 14.40 -8.96 0.33
C PHE A 264 13.28 -8.26 1.10
N SER A 265 12.30 -9.00 1.64
CA SER A 265 11.11 -8.43 2.29
C SER A 265 11.45 -7.55 3.50
N MET A 266 12.33 -8.02 4.39
CA MET A 266 12.74 -7.25 5.57
C MET A 266 13.67 -6.09 5.23
N GLU A 267 14.45 -6.20 4.15
CA GLU A 267 15.23 -5.05 3.65
C GLU A 267 14.32 -3.92 3.16
N ILE A 268 13.20 -4.23 2.49
CA ILE A 268 12.22 -3.23 2.05
C ILE A 268 11.59 -2.53 3.26
N SER A 269 11.21 -3.28 4.29
CA SER A 269 10.67 -2.72 5.53
C SER A 269 11.69 -1.78 6.21
N SER A 270 12.97 -2.17 6.28
CA SER A 270 14.05 -1.32 6.79
C SER A 270 14.25 -0.04 5.94
N ALA A 271 14.23 -0.15 4.61
CA ALA A 271 14.32 1.02 3.75
C ALA A 271 13.10 1.96 3.87
N ALA A 272 11.91 1.42 4.12
CA ALA A 272 10.73 2.23 4.41
C ALA A 272 10.85 2.94 5.77
N TYR A 273 11.42 2.29 6.78
CA TYR A 273 11.71 2.92 8.07
C TYR A 273 12.62 4.14 7.92
N ASP A 274 13.75 4.00 7.21
CA ASP A 274 14.69 5.09 6.95
C ASP A 274 14.04 6.27 6.21
N LYS A 275 13.21 5.98 5.20
CA LYS A 275 12.71 6.99 4.27
C LYS A 275 11.36 7.62 4.64
N GLN A 276 10.53 6.89 5.38
CA GLN A 276 9.11 7.22 5.53
C GLN A 276 8.66 7.32 6.98
N TRP A 277 9.30 6.60 7.91
CA TRP A 277 8.84 6.58 9.30
C TRP A 277 9.23 7.85 10.06
N ARG A 278 8.24 8.45 10.71
CA ARG A 278 8.37 9.67 11.51
C ARG A 278 7.34 9.63 12.61
N PHE A 279 7.77 9.46 13.87
CA PHE A 279 6.87 9.35 15.02
C PHE A 279 5.85 10.50 15.10
N ASP A 280 6.31 11.73 14.86
CA ASP A 280 5.48 12.95 14.85
C ASP A 280 4.39 12.94 13.76
N MET A 281 4.55 12.11 12.74
CA MET A 281 3.65 11.98 11.60
C MET A 281 2.86 10.65 11.59
N GLU A 282 2.95 9.85 12.67
CA GLU A 282 2.10 8.66 12.86
C GLU A 282 0.77 9.01 13.56
N ALA A 283 0.61 10.25 14.04
CA ALA A 283 -0.69 10.77 14.46
C ALA A 283 -1.62 10.88 13.25
N LEU A 284 -2.83 10.33 13.33
CA LEU A 284 -3.75 10.26 12.19
C LEU A 284 -3.99 11.62 11.51
N PRO A 285 -4.23 12.73 12.24
CA PRO A 285 -4.35 14.06 11.62
C PRO A 285 -3.12 14.47 10.81
N GLU A 286 -1.91 14.23 11.35
CA GLU A 286 -0.66 14.61 10.70
C GLU A 286 -0.33 13.70 9.51
N ASP A 287 -0.66 12.41 9.59
CA ASP A 287 -0.54 11.48 8.46
C ASP A 287 -1.43 11.90 7.28
N LEU A 288 -2.69 12.26 7.55
CA LEU A 288 -3.63 12.74 6.53
C LEU A 288 -3.13 14.04 5.88
N ILE A 289 -2.67 15.01 6.67
CA ILE A 289 -2.11 16.27 6.14
C ILE A 289 -0.86 16.00 5.31
N ARG A 290 0.06 15.17 5.82
CA ARG A 290 1.31 14.82 5.14
C ARG A 290 1.07 14.22 3.76
N ARG A 291 0.04 13.37 3.62
CA ARG A 291 -0.36 12.77 2.34
C ARG A 291 -1.19 13.71 1.47
N GLY A 292 -1.51 14.92 1.94
CA GLY A 292 -2.40 15.86 1.26
C GLY A 292 -3.88 15.45 1.27
N MET A 293 -4.24 14.50 2.13
CA MET A 293 -5.61 13.98 2.27
C MET A 293 -6.48 14.83 3.18
N ALA A 294 -5.90 15.77 3.92
CA ALA A 294 -6.63 16.74 4.71
C ALA A 294 -5.87 18.07 4.77
N VAL A 295 -6.60 19.15 5.04
CA VAL A 295 -6.03 20.43 5.44
C VAL A 295 -6.59 20.85 6.79
N ARG A 296 -5.81 21.61 7.56
CA ARG A 296 -6.24 22.16 8.84
C ARG A 296 -6.91 23.51 8.60
N GLY A 297 -8.19 23.61 8.94
CA GLY A 297 -8.95 24.85 8.93
C GLY A 297 -8.55 25.81 10.05
N GLU A 298 -9.02 27.05 9.98
CA GLU A 298 -8.75 28.08 11.00
C GLU A 298 -9.29 27.71 12.38
N ASP A 299 -10.39 26.94 12.42
CA ASP A 299 -10.99 26.42 13.66
C ASP A 299 -10.26 25.18 14.22
N GLY A 300 -9.18 24.75 13.55
CA GLY A 300 -8.38 23.58 13.91
C GLY A 300 -8.97 22.24 13.47
N LYS A 301 -10.15 22.23 12.84
CA LYS A 301 -10.73 21.00 12.28
C LYS A 301 -10.03 20.61 10.99
N LEU A 302 -10.10 19.32 10.67
CA LEU A 302 -9.60 18.81 9.40
C LEU A 302 -10.70 18.82 8.36
N GLU A 303 -10.38 19.37 7.19
CA GLU A 303 -11.18 19.26 5.99
C GLU A 303 -10.51 18.23 5.07
N LEU A 304 -11.21 17.13 4.79
CA LEU A 304 -10.68 16.06 3.96
C LEU A 304 -10.68 16.45 2.48
N ALA A 305 -9.64 16.04 1.75
CA ALA A 305 -9.57 16.20 0.30
C ALA A 305 -10.55 15.28 -0.45
N ILE A 306 -10.92 14.16 0.18
CA ILE A 306 -11.99 13.26 -0.24
C ILE A 306 -12.97 13.20 0.92
N GLU A 307 -14.16 13.75 0.74
CA GLU A 307 -15.18 13.85 1.81
C GLU A 307 -15.61 12.46 2.31
N ASP A 308 -15.91 11.53 1.40
CA ASP A 308 -16.22 10.15 1.71
C ASP A 308 -14.96 9.27 1.72
N TYR A 309 -14.11 9.46 2.73
CA TYR A 309 -12.95 8.62 3.00
C TYR A 309 -13.16 7.85 4.31
N PRO A 310 -13.74 6.64 4.27
CA PRO A 310 -14.23 5.93 5.46
C PRO A 310 -13.17 5.73 6.56
N TYR A 311 -11.95 5.31 6.18
CA TYR A 311 -10.85 5.15 7.15
C TYR A 311 -10.54 6.45 7.89
N ALA A 312 -10.49 7.58 7.19
CA ALA A 312 -10.18 8.87 7.78
C ALA A 312 -11.34 9.36 8.67
N ASN A 313 -12.58 9.29 8.15
CA ASN A 313 -13.77 9.72 8.88
C ASN A 313 -13.93 8.97 10.21
N ASP A 314 -13.90 7.63 10.17
CA ASP A 314 -14.06 6.82 11.38
C ASP A 314 -12.83 6.91 12.28
N GLY A 315 -11.64 6.91 11.68
CA GLY A 315 -10.38 6.99 12.40
C GLY A 315 -10.25 8.27 13.21
N LEU A 316 -10.71 9.42 12.70
CA LEU A 316 -10.64 10.70 13.40
C LEU A 316 -11.54 10.73 14.63
N LEU A 317 -12.70 10.08 14.59
CA LEU A 317 -13.57 9.94 15.77
C LEU A 317 -12.89 9.14 16.89
N VAL A 318 -12.22 8.04 16.53
CA VAL A 318 -11.47 7.21 17.48
C VAL A 318 -10.26 7.97 18.02
N TRP A 319 -9.54 8.69 17.14
CA TRP A 319 -8.40 9.51 17.52
C TRP A 319 -8.77 10.57 18.56
N ASP A 320 -9.84 11.32 18.32
CA ASP A 320 -10.29 12.38 19.24
C ASP A 320 -10.73 11.82 20.59
N ALA A 321 -11.41 10.67 20.60
CA ALA A 321 -11.78 9.98 21.83
C ALA A 321 -10.55 9.54 22.65
N ILE A 322 -9.55 8.94 22.00
CA ILE A 322 -8.30 8.52 22.66
C ILE A 322 -7.52 9.75 23.16
N LYS A 323 -7.42 10.80 22.34
CA LYS A 323 -6.73 12.05 22.68
C LYS A 323 -7.36 12.71 23.90
N GLN A 324 -8.69 12.82 23.95
CA GLN A 324 -9.41 13.39 25.08
C GLN A 324 -9.17 12.57 26.35
N TRP A 325 -9.38 11.25 26.29
CA TRP A 325 -9.17 10.35 27.43
C TRP A 325 -7.73 10.41 27.98
N ALA A 326 -6.73 10.35 27.10
CA ALA A 326 -5.33 10.42 27.50
C ALA A 326 -4.97 11.78 28.10
N SER A 327 -5.51 12.87 27.54
CA SER A 327 -5.28 14.24 28.05
C SER A 327 -5.88 14.43 29.44
N ASP A 328 -7.12 13.98 29.65
CA ASP A 328 -7.80 14.06 30.95
C ASP A 328 -7.08 13.23 32.01
N TYR A 329 -6.63 12.02 31.64
CA TYR A 329 -5.86 11.18 32.54
C TYR A 329 -4.53 11.84 32.92
N VAL A 330 -3.79 12.39 31.96
CA VAL A 330 -2.50 13.04 32.23
C VAL A 330 -2.69 14.30 33.09
N ALA A 331 -3.72 15.11 32.82
CA ALA A 331 -4.01 16.32 33.60
C ALA A 331 -4.39 16.05 35.07
N HIS A 332 -4.79 14.82 35.40
CA HIS A 332 -5.14 14.43 36.77
C HIS A 332 -3.92 14.23 37.69
N TYR A 333 -2.74 13.92 37.15
CA TYR A 333 -1.52 13.59 37.92
C TYR A 333 -0.48 14.71 37.87
#